data_AF-A0A2I7YV08-F1
#
_entry.id   AF-A0A2I7YV08-F1
#
_cell.length_a   1.000
_cell.length_b   1.000
_cell.length_c   1.000
_cell.angle_alpha   90.00
_cell.angle_beta   90.00
_cell.angle_gamma   90.00
#
_symmetry.space_group_name_H-M   'P 1'
#
loop_
_entity.id
_entity.type
_entity.pdbx_description
1 polymer ?
#
loop_
_entity_poly.entity_id
_entity_poly.type
_entity_poly.pdbx_seq_one_letter_code
_entity_poly.pdbx_strand_id
1 'polypeptide(L)'
;MFTKSVPTRMKMTVKGGAAVDPDSGLEDKAHVLQGGKDGLYNAVLGLVDIARGTNSFYKLQVLESDKGSKWWVFRAWGRVGTTIGGNKLDSFGSMANAIEDFKSVYADKTGNMWENREHFAKVPNKFYPLDIDYGADDDNIGKLDAKAGTNSKLEKEIQDLIRIIFDVDSMKKAMLEFEIDLKKMPLG
;
A
#
# COMPACT_ATOMS: atom_id res chain seq x y z
N MET A 1 -31.18 12.57 -0.10
CA MET A 1 -30.43 11.63 0.76
C MET A 1 -29.55 10.78 -0.13
N PHE A 2 -28.22 10.94 -0.07
CA PHE A 2 -27.28 10.05 -0.74
C PHE A 2 -26.31 9.52 0.33
N THR A 3 -26.58 8.34 0.85
CA THR A 3 -25.66 7.60 1.70
C THR A 3 -24.60 6.97 0.80
N LYS A 4 -23.51 7.70 0.54
CA LYS A 4 -22.30 7.06 0.04
C LYS A 4 -21.67 6.35 1.23
N SER A 5 -21.77 5.03 1.25
CA SER A 5 -21.04 4.17 2.18
C SER A 5 -19.55 4.40 1.97
N VAL A 6 -18.94 5.10 2.92
CA VAL A 6 -17.48 5.13 3.05
C VAL A 6 -17.09 3.74 3.58
N PRO A 7 -16.22 2.97 2.91
CA PRO A 7 -15.84 1.66 3.42
C PRO A 7 -15.14 1.83 4.75
N THR A 8 -15.60 1.06 5.72
CA THR A 8 -15.05 0.94 7.06
C THR A 8 -13.59 0.52 6.98
N ARG A 9 -12.68 1.39 7.44
CA ARG A 9 -11.30 1.11 7.89
C ARG A 9 -10.78 -0.28 7.48
N MET A 10 -10.21 -0.40 6.28
CA MET A 10 -9.49 -1.62 5.89
C MET A 10 -8.24 -1.70 6.76
N LYS A 11 -8.25 -2.61 7.74
CA LYS A 11 -7.10 -2.86 8.60
C LYS A 11 -6.09 -3.66 7.78
N MET A 12 -5.16 -2.98 7.14
CA MET A 12 -4.03 -3.63 6.46
C MET A 12 -3.19 -4.32 7.52
N THR A 13 -3.26 -5.64 7.60
CA THR A 13 -2.38 -6.43 8.47
C THR A 13 -1.06 -6.64 7.76
N VAL A 14 -0.01 -5.95 8.23
CA VAL A 14 1.36 -6.19 7.79
C VAL A 14 1.83 -7.53 8.34
N LYS A 15 2.18 -8.47 7.46
CA LYS A 15 2.78 -9.76 7.80
C LYS A 15 4.06 -9.89 6.96
N GLY A 16 5.23 -9.90 7.60
CA GLY A 16 6.51 -10.12 6.90
C GLY A 16 7.09 -8.90 6.17
N GLY A 17 6.74 -7.67 6.59
CA GLY A 17 7.36 -6.43 6.08
C GLY A 17 6.56 -5.66 5.01
N ALA A 18 5.45 -6.23 4.52
CA ALA A 18 4.47 -5.51 3.71
C ALA A 18 3.06 -6.06 4.01
N ALA A 19 2.04 -5.25 3.75
CA ALA A 19 0.66 -5.67 3.84
C ALA A 19 0.21 -6.36 2.55
N VAL A 20 -0.57 -7.44 2.70
CA VAL A 20 -1.26 -8.10 1.58
C VAL A 20 -2.38 -7.18 1.10
N ASP A 21 -2.47 -6.97 -0.22
CA ASP A 21 -3.54 -6.15 -0.79
C ASP A 21 -4.90 -6.85 -0.58
N PRO A 22 -5.89 -6.20 0.07
CA PRO A 22 -7.19 -6.80 0.35
C PRO A 22 -7.97 -7.20 -0.91
N ASP A 23 -7.70 -6.58 -2.06
CA ASP A 23 -8.35 -6.95 -3.32
C ASP A 23 -7.92 -8.36 -3.79
N SER A 24 -6.90 -8.96 -3.17
CA SER A 24 -6.52 -10.36 -3.38
C SER A 24 -7.47 -11.36 -2.71
N GLY A 25 -8.17 -10.96 -1.64
CA GLY A 25 -8.94 -11.87 -0.78
C GLY A 25 -8.09 -12.91 -0.05
N LEU A 26 -6.79 -12.65 0.12
CA LEU A 26 -5.83 -13.54 0.77
C LEU A 26 -5.23 -12.97 2.07
N GLU A 27 -5.63 -11.77 2.49
CA GLU A 27 -5.05 -11.03 3.63
C GLU A 27 -5.00 -11.83 4.94
N ASP A 28 -5.99 -12.69 5.18
CA ASP A 28 -6.09 -13.50 6.39
C ASP A 28 -5.32 -14.84 6.32
N LYS A 29 -4.90 -15.28 5.13
CA LYS A 29 -4.35 -16.64 4.89
C LYS A 29 -3.00 -16.66 4.18
N ALA A 30 -2.48 -15.51 3.81
CA ALA A 30 -1.20 -15.36 3.14
C ALA A 30 -0.42 -14.18 3.71
N HIS A 31 0.87 -14.14 3.38
CA HIS A 31 1.76 -13.02 3.59
C HIS A 31 2.55 -12.72 2.32
N VAL A 32 3.16 -11.53 2.24
CA VAL A 32 4.04 -11.18 1.11
C VAL A 32 5.33 -11.98 1.22
N LEU A 33 5.74 -12.62 0.12
CA LEU A 33 6.93 -13.46 0.09
C LEU A 33 8.22 -12.64 0.29
N GLN A 34 9.07 -13.08 1.21
CA GLN A 34 10.38 -12.50 1.47
C GLN A 34 11.49 -13.33 0.82
N GLY A 35 12.21 -12.77 -0.15
CA GLY A 35 13.23 -13.44 -0.97
C GLY A 35 14.63 -13.52 -0.36
N GLY A 36 14.78 -13.37 0.96
CA GLY A 36 16.09 -13.25 1.60
C GLY A 36 16.86 -12.02 1.11
N LYS A 37 17.90 -12.22 0.28
CA LYS A 37 18.71 -11.13 -0.29
C LYS A 37 17.96 -10.26 -1.31
N ASP A 38 16.95 -10.83 -1.97
CA ASP A 38 16.17 -10.12 -2.99
C ASP A 38 15.11 -9.17 -2.39
N GLY A 39 15.03 -9.08 -1.05
CA GLY A 39 14.05 -8.27 -0.35
C GLY A 39 12.63 -8.83 -0.46
N LEU A 40 11.64 -7.97 -0.23
CA LEU A 40 10.23 -8.33 -0.39
C LEU A 40 9.84 -8.33 -1.86
N TYR A 41 9.11 -9.36 -2.30
CA TYR A 41 8.51 -9.41 -3.63
C TYR A 41 7.20 -8.61 -3.68
N ASN A 42 7.33 -7.29 -3.53
CA ASN A 42 6.26 -6.30 -3.54
C ASN A 42 6.71 -5.06 -4.32
N ALA A 43 5.86 -4.58 -5.22
CA ALA A 43 6.12 -3.35 -5.96
C ALA A 43 4.82 -2.56 -6.17
N VAL A 44 4.90 -1.25 -5.92
CA VAL A 44 3.87 -0.29 -6.32
C VAL A 44 4.49 0.66 -7.32
N LEU A 45 3.85 0.79 -8.48
CA LEU A 45 4.37 1.51 -9.62
C LEU A 45 3.41 2.62 -10.04
N GLY A 46 3.96 3.75 -10.47
CA GLY A 46 3.22 4.89 -11.01
C GLY A 46 3.62 5.21 -12.46
N LEU A 47 2.65 5.66 -13.25
CA LEU A 47 2.88 6.23 -14.58
C LEU A 47 2.04 7.49 -14.71
N VAL A 48 2.72 8.63 -14.84
CA VAL A 48 2.10 9.94 -15.06
C VAL A 48 2.54 10.49 -16.41
N ASP A 49 1.56 10.93 -17.19
CA ASP A 49 1.76 11.69 -18.43
C ASP A 49 0.82 12.89 -18.38
N ILE A 50 1.41 14.09 -18.21
CA ILE A 50 0.69 15.35 -18.05
C ILE A 50 0.03 15.75 -19.37
N ALA A 51 0.71 15.55 -20.50
CA ALA A 51 0.18 15.93 -21.82
C ALA A 51 -1.06 15.11 -22.19
N ARG A 52 -1.09 13.84 -21.80
CA ARG A 52 -2.25 12.94 -21.99
C ARG A 52 -3.26 12.99 -20.84
N GLY A 53 -2.95 13.69 -19.75
CA GLY A 53 -3.77 13.73 -18.55
C GLY A 53 -3.95 12.36 -17.88
N THR A 54 -2.97 11.47 -18.01
CA THR A 54 -3.03 10.12 -17.44
C THR A 54 -2.22 10.01 -16.16
N ASN A 55 -2.85 9.47 -15.12
CA ASN A 55 -2.21 9.11 -13.86
C ASN A 55 -2.65 7.68 -13.49
N SER A 56 -1.76 6.72 -13.73
CA SER A 56 -2.04 5.29 -13.62
C SER A 56 -1.17 4.65 -12.56
N PHE A 57 -1.69 3.63 -11.89
CA PHE A 57 -0.94 2.81 -10.94
C PHE A 57 -0.90 1.35 -11.39
N TYR A 58 0.10 0.64 -10.87
CA TYR A 58 0.22 -0.81 -10.96
C TYR A 58 0.79 -1.36 -9.66
N LYS A 59 0.08 -2.27 -9.00
CA LYS A 59 0.55 -3.01 -7.82
C LYS A 59 0.86 -4.44 -8.22
N LEU A 60 1.92 -5.00 -7.65
CA LEU A 60 2.39 -6.34 -7.95
C LEU A 60 2.94 -6.98 -6.66
N GLN A 61 2.41 -8.14 -6.28
CA GLN A 61 2.83 -8.86 -5.07
C GLN A 61 2.99 -10.35 -5.35
N VAL A 62 4.03 -10.97 -4.79
CA VAL A 62 4.06 -12.43 -4.59
C VAL A 62 3.55 -12.73 -3.20
N LEU A 63 2.53 -13.57 -3.11
CA LEU A 63 1.90 -13.97 -1.87
C LEU A 63 2.18 -15.45 -1.59
N GLU A 64 2.58 -15.77 -0.37
CA GLU A 64 2.80 -17.13 0.11
C GLU A 64 1.73 -17.51 1.14
N SER A 65 1.21 -18.73 1.03
CA SER A 65 0.25 -19.29 1.99
C SER A 65 0.86 -19.40 3.39
N ASP A 66 0.15 -18.94 4.41
CA ASP A 66 0.56 -19.11 5.81
C ASP A 66 0.67 -20.59 6.23
N LYS A 67 0.01 -21.49 5.49
CA LYS A 67 0.07 -22.94 5.69
C LYS A 67 1.20 -23.63 4.88
N GLY A 68 1.95 -22.86 4.09
CA GLY A 68 2.98 -23.35 3.17
C GLY A 68 2.42 -24.06 1.93
N SER A 69 3.30 -24.29 0.95
CA SER A 69 3.05 -25.09 -0.27
C SER A 69 2.11 -24.48 -1.33
N LYS A 70 1.81 -23.18 -1.25
CA LYS A 70 1.00 -22.48 -2.27
C LYS A 70 1.42 -21.03 -2.38
N TRP A 71 1.56 -20.55 -3.60
CA TRP A 71 1.94 -19.17 -3.91
C TRP A 71 0.98 -18.55 -4.91
N TRP A 72 0.91 -17.23 -4.90
CA TRP A 72 0.13 -16.45 -5.85
C TRP A 72 0.91 -15.23 -6.32
N VAL A 73 0.60 -14.78 -7.53
CA VAL A 73 1.00 -13.45 -8.01
C VAL A 73 -0.25 -12.60 -8.14
N PHE A 74 -0.34 -11.58 -7.29
CA PHE A 74 -1.42 -10.60 -7.31
C PHE A 74 -0.99 -9.36 -8.09
N ARG A 75 -1.89 -8.88 -8.94
CA ARG A 75 -1.74 -7.64 -9.73
C ARG A 75 -2.98 -6.79 -9.58
N ALA A 76 -2.80 -5.48 -9.43
CA ALA A 76 -3.89 -4.51 -9.51
C ALA A 76 -3.45 -3.29 -10.32
N TRP A 77 -4.32 -2.74 -11.14
CA TRP A 77 -4.00 -1.59 -11.99
C TRP A 77 -5.21 -0.69 -12.15
N GLY A 78 -4.98 0.57 -12.48
CA GLY A 78 -6.07 1.51 -12.71
C GLY A 78 -5.63 2.95 -12.78
N ARG A 79 -6.60 3.86 -12.88
CA ARG A 79 -6.39 5.31 -12.79
C ARG A 79 -6.49 5.74 -11.33
N VAL A 80 -5.47 6.43 -10.84
CA VAL A 80 -5.40 6.91 -9.45
C VAL A 80 -6.59 7.82 -9.13
N GLY A 81 -7.17 7.70 -7.94
CA GLY A 81 -8.32 8.50 -7.50
C GLY A 81 -9.68 8.12 -8.13
N THR A 82 -9.76 7.04 -8.90
CA THR A 82 -11.01 6.62 -9.58
C THR A 82 -11.35 5.15 -9.32
N THR A 83 -12.55 4.73 -9.73
CA THR A 83 -12.95 3.31 -9.75
C THR A 83 -12.51 2.58 -11.02
N ILE A 84 -11.78 3.24 -11.92
CA ILE A 84 -11.34 2.65 -13.19
C ILE A 84 -10.10 1.80 -12.91
N GLY A 85 -10.20 0.50 -13.15
CA GLY A 85 -9.11 -0.44 -12.93
C GLY A 85 -9.57 -1.88 -12.93
N GLY A 86 -8.67 -2.76 -12.55
CA GLY A 86 -8.92 -4.18 -12.37
C GLY A 86 -7.82 -4.83 -11.56
N ASN A 87 -8.04 -6.08 -11.19
CA ASN A 87 -7.05 -6.90 -10.52
C ASN A 87 -7.01 -8.31 -11.12
N LYS A 88 -5.95 -9.05 -10.82
CA LYS A 88 -5.77 -10.43 -11.25
C LYS A 88 -4.91 -11.18 -10.24
N LEU A 89 -5.39 -12.34 -9.82
CA LEU A 89 -4.69 -13.26 -8.92
C LEU A 89 -4.41 -14.57 -9.66
N ASP A 90 -3.14 -14.87 -9.95
CA ASP A 90 -2.73 -16.15 -10.53
C ASP A 90 -2.16 -17.06 -9.44
N SER A 91 -2.46 -18.36 -9.49
CA SER A 91 -2.04 -19.34 -8.49
C SER A 91 -0.93 -20.24 -9.03
N PHE A 92 0.09 -20.48 -8.21
CA PHE A 92 1.27 -21.26 -8.55
C PHE A 92 1.47 -22.42 -7.55
N GLY A 93 1.97 -23.55 -8.06
CA GLY A 93 2.40 -24.69 -7.22
C GLY A 93 3.88 -24.67 -6.85
N SER A 94 4.64 -23.71 -7.40
CA SER A 94 6.08 -23.56 -7.19
C SER A 94 6.38 -22.11 -6.86
N MET A 95 7.14 -21.89 -5.78
CA MET A 95 7.66 -20.57 -5.41
C MET A 95 8.48 -19.97 -6.54
N ALA A 96 9.34 -20.77 -7.18
CA ALA A 96 10.21 -20.30 -8.26
C ALA A 96 9.41 -19.75 -9.45
N ASN A 97 8.33 -20.45 -9.84
CA ASN A 97 7.49 -20.00 -10.96
C ASN A 97 6.72 -18.72 -10.63
N ALA A 98 6.29 -18.55 -9.37
CA ALA A 98 5.64 -17.31 -8.93
C ALA A 98 6.62 -16.12 -8.95
N ILE A 99 7.86 -16.34 -8.49
CA ILE A 99 8.92 -15.33 -8.56
C ILE A 99 9.27 -14.99 -10.02
N GLU A 100 9.36 -15.98 -10.90
CA GLU A 100 9.65 -15.75 -12.32
C GLU A 100 8.54 -14.93 -13.00
N ASP A 101 7.26 -15.27 -12.77
CA ASP A 101 6.13 -14.48 -13.29
C ASP A 101 6.17 -13.04 -12.76
N PHE A 102 6.43 -12.86 -11.46
CA PHE A 102 6.60 -11.54 -10.87
C PHE A 102 7.71 -10.73 -11.55
N LYS A 103 8.90 -11.31 -11.72
CA LYS A 103 10.06 -10.64 -12.34
C LYS A 103 9.78 -10.29 -13.79
N SER A 104 9.13 -11.20 -14.53
CA SER A 104 8.71 -10.99 -15.91
C SER A 104 7.71 -9.83 -16.03
N VAL A 105 6.68 -9.80 -15.19
CA VAL A 105 5.69 -8.72 -15.16
C VAL A 105 6.34 -7.40 -14.78
N TYR A 106 7.23 -7.38 -13.77
CA TYR A 106 7.95 -6.18 -13.37
C TYR A 106 8.79 -5.61 -14.52
N ALA A 107 9.53 -6.47 -15.23
CA ALA A 107 10.32 -6.07 -16.39
C ALA A 107 9.45 -5.56 -17.54
N ASP A 108 8.30 -6.20 -17.81
CA ASP A 108 7.34 -5.69 -18.79
C ASP A 108 6.82 -4.29 -18.41
N LYS A 109 6.45 -4.07 -17.14
CA LYS A 109 5.87 -2.78 -16.71
C LYS A 109 6.88 -1.66 -16.60
N THR A 110 8.13 -1.94 -16.23
CA THR A 110 9.13 -0.92 -15.94
C THR A 110 10.23 -0.80 -16.99
N GLY A 111 10.46 -1.85 -17.78
CA GLY A 111 11.63 -1.97 -18.66
C GLY A 111 12.93 -2.33 -17.93
N ASN A 112 12.87 -2.66 -16.64
CA ASN A 112 14.04 -2.94 -15.80
C ASN A 112 13.92 -4.35 -15.18
N MET A 113 15.06 -5.05 -15.03
CA MET A 113 15.10 -6.31 -14.30
C MET A 113 14.90 -6.07 -12.80
N TRP A 114 14.19 -6.98 -12.11
CA TRP A 114 13.93 -6.87 -10.67
C TRP A 114 15.22 -6.91 -9.85
N GLU A 115 16.18 -7.71 -10.28
CA GLU A 115 17.49 -7.88 -9.65
C GLU A 115 18.30 -6.58 -9.67
N ASN A 116 18.07 -5.72 -10.67
CA ASN A 116 18.78 -4.44 -10.81
C ASN A 116 17.92 -3.24 -10.42
N ARG A 117 16.93 -3.44 -9.55
CA ARG A 117 16.01 -2.37 -9.11
C ARG A 117 16.70 -1.22 -8.38
N GLU A 118 17.86 -1.45 -7.76
CA GLU A 118 18.65 -0.41 -7.11
C GLU A 118 19.29 0.58 -8.10
N HIS A 119 19.51 0.17 -9.35
CA HIS A 119 20.02 1.02 -10.43
C HIS A 119 18.93 1.31 -11.47
N PHE A 120 17.74 1.66 -11.00
CA PHE A 120 16.57 1.86 -11.85
C PHE A 120 16.79 2.95 -12.91
N ALA A 121 16.52 2.64 -14.18
CA ALA A 121 16.53 3.61 -15.27
C ALA A 121 15.11 3.85 -15.79
N LYS A 122 14.63 5.10 -15.72
CA LYS A 122 13.30 5.45 -16.24
C LYS A 122 13.23 5.27 -17.75
N VAL A 123 12.31 4.43 -18.21
CA VAL A 123 12.02 4.23 -19.63
C VAL A 123 10.77 5.03 -20.04
N PRO A 124 10.75 5.70 -21.21
CA PRO A 124 9.56 6.38 -21.72
C PRO A 124 8.34 5.46 -21.78
N ASN A 125 7.16 5.96 -21.41
CA ASN A 125 5.88 5.22 -21.40
C ASN A 125 5.81 3.97 -20.51
N LYS A 126 6.83 3.69 -19.69
CA LYS A 126 6.85 2.59 -18.71
C LYS A 126 6.63 3.11 -17.29
N PHE A 127 6.20 2.25 -16.38
CA PHE A 127 5.99 2.62 -14.99
C PHE A 127 7.30 2.89 -14.25
N TYR A 128 7.22 3.66 -13.16
CA TYR A 128 8.29 3.95 -12.21
C TYR A 128 7.93 3.38 -10.83
N PRO A 129 8.85 2.72 -10.11
CA PRO A 129 8.60 2.21 -8.77
C PRO A 129 8.44 3.34 -7.76
N LEU A 130 7.46 3.23 -6.89
CA LEU A 130 7.21 4.17 -5.80
C LEU A 130 7.64 3.51 -4.50
N ASP A 131 8.44 4.20 -3.70
CA ASP A 131 8.79 3.77 -2.36
C ASP A 131 7.56 3.95 -1.46
N ILE A 132 7.00 2.83 -1.01
CA ILE A 132 5.89 2.81 -0.06
C ILE A 132 6.40 2.25 1.24
N ASP A 133 6.44 3.11 2.25
CA ASP A 133 6.53 2.70 3.63
C ASP A 133 5.14 2.20 4.07
N TYR A 134 5.10 0.99 4.63
CA TYR A 134 3.88 0.36 5.15
C TYR A 134 3.83 0.40 6.69
N GLY A 135 4.65 1.25 7.32
CA GLY A 135 4.53 1.55 8.75
C GLY A 135 4.93 0.37 9.65
N ALA A 136 5.84 -0.49 9.18
CA ALA A 136 6.30 -1.64 9.97
C ALA A 136 6.99 -1.22 11.30
N ASP A 137 7.42 0.03 11.41
CA ASP A 137 7.99 0.63 12.63
C ASP A 137 6.95 1.41 13.48
N ASP A 138 5.69 1.45 13.04
CA ASP A 138 4.65 2.33 13.59
C ASP A 138 3.75 1.67 14.65
N ASP A 139 4.10 0.45 15.08
CA ASP A 139 3.50 -0.23 16.25
C ASP A 139 3.65 0.58 17.56
N ASN A 140 4.39 1.70 17.53
CA ASN A 140 4.51 2.67 18.62
C ASN A 140 3.64 3.93 18.48
N ILE A 141 2.81 4.10 17.44
CA ILE A 141 1.70 5.06 17.53
C ILE A 141 0.62 4.42 18.38
N GLY A 142 0.89 4.43 19.69
CA GLY A 142 -0.06 4.04 20.71
C GLY A 142 -1.38 4.69 20.38
N LYS A 143 -2.43 3.87 20.23
CA LYS A 143 -3.80 4.32 20.07
C LYS A 143 -4.00 5.57 20.91
N LEU A 144 -4.21 6.71 20.27
CA LEU A 144 -4.64 7.95 20.91
C LEU A 144 -6.10 7.80 21.38
N ASP A 145 -6.44 6.67 21.99
CA ASP A 145 -7.67 6.47 22.74
C ASP A 145 -7.42 7.06 24.13
N ALA A 146 -7.26 8.39 24.19
CA ALA A 146 -7.39 9.11 25.45
C ALA A 146 -8.85 8.97 25.90
N LYS A 147 -9.15 7.90 26.63
CA LYS A 147 -10.44 7.74 27.32
C LYS A 147 -10.66 8.99 28.19
N ALA A 148 -11.87 9.53 28.16
CA ALA A 148 -12.27 10.61 29.06
C ALA A 148 -11.95 10.19 30.51
N GLY A 149 -11.03 10.92 31.15
CA GLY A 149 -10.52 10.59 32.49
C GLY A 149 -8.99 10.48 32.61
N THR A 150 -8.21 10.80 31.58
CA THR A 150 -6.75 10.97 31.77
C THR A 150 -6.50 12.13 32.74
N ASN A 151 -5.78 11.85 33.84
CA ASN A 151 -5.40 12.81 34.88
C ASN A 151 -4.34 13.82 34.37
N SER A 152 -4.60 14.46 33.22
CA SER A 152 -3.71 15.49 32.69
C SER A 152 -3.63 16.64 33.69
N LYS A 153 -2.42 16.96 34.12
CA LYS A 153 -2.13 18.09 35.02
C LYS A 153 -1.97 19.40 34.26
N LEU A 154 -2.15 19.39 32.94
CA LEU A 154 -2.05 20.58 32.11
C LEU A 154 -3.32 21.42 32.23
N GLU A 155 -3.18 22.73 32.07
CA GLU A 155 -4.31 23.64 31.99
C GLU A 155 -5.22 23.30 30.80
N LYS A 156 -6.50 23.63 30.92
CA LYS A 156 -7.52 23.22 29.95
C LYS A 156 -7.22 23.79 28.56
N GLU A 157 -6.73 25.02 28.52
CA GLU A 157 -6.34 25.76 27.33
C GLU A 157 -5.22 25.04 26.55
N ILE A 158 -4.26 24.45 27.28
CA ILE A 158 -3.17 23.66 26.68
C ILE A 158 -3.70 22.31 26.17
N GLN A 159 -4.60 21.67 26.92
CA GLN A 159 -5.22 20.41 26.48
C GLN A 159 -6.05 20.61 25.21
N ASP A 160 -6.82 21.69 25.13
CA ASP A 160 -7.65 22.01 23.98
C ASP A 160 -6.78 22.36 22.76
N LEU A 161 -5.68 23.10 22.95
CA LEU A 161 -4.69 23.34 21.89
C LEU A 161 -4.08 22.03 21.36
N ILE A 162 -3.65 21.14 22.25
CA ILE A 162 -3.08 19.83 21.86
C ILE A 162 -4.12 19.01 21.09
N ARG A 163 -5.38 19.00 21.52
CA ARG A 163 -6.47 18.30 20.80
C ARG A 163 -6.68 18.85 19.40
N ILE A 164 -6.58 20.16 19.22
CA ILE A 164 -6.69 20.79 17.90
C ILE A 164 -5.51 20.40 17.01
N ILE A 165 -4.28 20.46 17.53
CA ILE A 165 -3.07 20.15 16.76
C ILE A 165 -3.01 18.67 16.39
N PHE A 166 -3.43 17.77 17.27
CA PHE A 166 -3.37 16.31 17.09
C PHE A 166 -4.71 15.69 16.66
N ASP A 167 -5.63 16.47 16.10
CA ASP A 167 -6.87 15.94 15.51
C ASP A 167 -6.58 15.27 14.17
N VAL A 168 -6.44 13.94 14.23
CA VAL A 168 -6.19 13.08 13.07
C VAL A 168 -7.30 13.19 12.02
N ASP A 169 -8.55 13.43 12.41
CA ASP A 169 -9.65 13.54 11.44
C ASP A 169 -9.63 14.88 10.72
N SER A 170 -9.24 15.96 11.41
CA SER A 170 -8.95 17.26 10.78
C SER A 170 -7.75 17.16 9.82
N MET A 171 -6.68 16.45 10.20
CA MET A 171 -5.54 16.19 9.30
C MET A 171 -5.96 15.43 8.04
N LYS A 172 -6.72 14.34 8.18
CA LYS A 172 -7.27 13.59 7.03
C LYS A 172 -8.12 14.50 6.15
N LYS A 173 -8.99 15.34 6.73
CA LYS A 173 -9.84 16.23 5.95
C LYS A 173 -9.03 17.25 5.14
N ALA A 174 -7.99 17.84 5.73
CA ALA A 174 -7.10 18.75 5.02
C ALA A 174 -6.33 18.05 3.89
N MET A 175 -5.85 16.82 4.10
CA MET A 175 -5.16 16.05 3.07
C MET A 175 -6.07 15.68 1.88
N LEU A 176 -7.37 15.45 2.11
CA LEU A 176 -8.35 15.29 1.02
C LEU A 176 -8.50 16.56 0.18
N GLU A 177 -8.41 17.73 0.81
CA GLU A 177 -8.52 19.04 0.14
C GLU A 177 -7.34 19.31 -0.79
N PHE A 178 -6.17 18.73 -0.49
CA PHE A 178 -4.98 18.77 -1.36
C PHE A 178 -4.94 17.69 -2.45
N GLU A 179 -6.05 16.98 -2.71
CA GLU A 179 -6.15 15.88 -3.70
C GLU A 179 -5.13 14.74 -3.48
N ILE A 180 -4.61 14.59 -2.27
CA ILE A 180 -3.71 13.49 -1.90
C ILE A 180 -4.54 12.22 -1.69
N ASP A 181 -4.16 11.11 -2.35
CA ASP A 181 -4.88 9.84 -2.27
C ASP A 181 -4.70 9.16 -0.89
N LEU A 182 -5.58 9.52 0.04
CA LEU A 182 -5.63 8.95 1.39
C LEU A 182 -5.92 7.45 1.45
N LYS A 183 -6.42 6.83 0.37
CA LYS A 183 -6.61 5.37 0.35
C LYS A 183 -5.29 4.63 0.14
N LYS A 184 -4.27 5.30 -0.41
CA LYS A 184 -2.96 4.70 -0.72
C LYS A 184 -1.82 5.28 0.09
N MET A 185 -2.05 6.39 0.79
CA MET A 185 -1.19 6.91 1.84
C MET A 185 -2.00 7.05 3.14
N PRO A 186 -2.39 5.94 3.81
CA PRO A 186 -2.49 6.06 5.26
C PRO A 186 -1.11 6.51 5.73
N LEU A 187 -1.04 7.58 6.50
CA LEU A 187 0.22 8.07 7.07
C LEU A 187 0.91 6.90 7.77
N GLY A 188 2.04 6.42 7.23
CA GLY A 188 2.81 5.32 7.81
C GLY A 188 2.10 3.98 7.73
#